data_AF-A0A7R9E6L1-F1
#
_entry.id   AF-A0A7R9E6L1-F1
#
_cell.length_a   1.000
_cell.length_b   1.000
_cell.length_c   1.000
_cell.angle_alpha   90.00
_cell.angle_beta   90.00
_cell.angle_gamma   90.00
#
_symmetry.space_group_name_H-M   'P 1'
#
loop_
_entity.id
_entity.type
_entity.pdbx_description
1 polymer ?
#
loop_
_entity_poly.entity_id
_entity_poly.type
_entity_poly.pdbx_seq_one_letter_code
_entity_poly.pdbx_strand_id
1 'polypeptide(L)'
;MAKYKQSVLWAVASKHIKLSDHAPVIPRSNSGILLSGYPFVSKTLREAGKPQDQRRHHCCGVTLQNEGIGYQDLNQLIKDPCDLEFTIELMKVEAPEDYEKESWQMNEEEKLGAVPALREEGNRLYRGRDYVAAASKYAQAIGLLEQLMLSEKPGDEEFLKLEKEKRPLLLNFSQCKLQERDFYAVIEHCTTVLDKEPDNVKALFRRGKAHVGAWNPAEARADLRKVTDLDPSLAATVLKELKVLDEMERRKDLEDKEKFEGKMF
;
A
#
# COMPACT_ATOMS: atom_id res chain seq x y z
N MET A 1 -2.68 -29.72 34.95
CA MET A 1 -2.67 -28.26 34.67
C MET A 1 -1.53 -27.96 33.71
N ALA A 2 -1.78 -28.04 32.40
CA ALA A 2 -0.78 -27.68 31.39
C ALA A 2 -0.90 -26.18 31.10
N LYS A 3 0.08 -25.39 31.58
CA LYS A 3 0.21 -23.97 31.24
C LYS A 3 0.86 -23.88 29.85
N TYR A 4 0.05 -23.70 28.81
CA TYR A 4 0.56 -23.36 27.49
C TYR A 4 0.78 -21.84 27.42
N LYS A 5 2.05 -21.42 27.50
CA LYS A 5 2.47 -20.08 27.07
C LYS A 5 2.50 -20.08 25.54
N GLN A 6 1.53 -19.43 24.91
CA GLN A 6 1.59 -19.13 23.48
C GLN A 6 1.36 -17.63 23.28
N SER A 7 2.46 -16.89 23.27
CA SER A 7 2.52 -15.48 22.91
C SER A 7 2.47 -15.35 21.38
N VAL A 8 1.27 -15.30 20.79
CA VAL A 8 1.11 -14.89 19.38
C VAL A 8 -0.19 -14.09 19.24
N LEU A 9 -0.01 -12.77 19.24
CA LEU A 9 -0.68 -11.78 18.37
C LEU A 9 -2.21 -11.92 18.23
N TRP A 10 -2.94 -11.29 19.14
CA TRP A 10 -4.36 -10.95 18.97
C TRP A 10 -4.56 -9.68 18.12
N ALA A 11 -3.78 -9.52 17.06
CA ALA A 11 -3.67 -8.27 16.32
C ALA A 11 -4.95 -7.81 15.56
N VAL A 12 -6.09 -8.51 15.62
CA VAL A 12 -7.25 -8.11 14.80
C VAL A 12 -8.63 -8.17 15.48
N ALA A 13 -8.80 -8.66 16.71
CA ALA A 13 -10.14 -8.71 17.31
C ALA A 13 -10.37 -7.83 18.55
N SER A 14 -9.42 -6.96 18.91
CA SER A 14 -9.63 -5.93 19.95
C SER A 14 -9.03 -4.60 19.52
N LYS A 15 -9.77 -3.83 18.73
CA LYS A 15 -9.48 -2.40 18.55
C LYS A 15 -10.56 -1.47 19.11
N HIS A 16 -11.63 -1.98 19.74
CA HIS A 16 -12.61 -1.13 20.44
C HIS A 16 -13.13 -1.81 21.72
N ILE A 17 -12.48 -1.55 22.86
CA ILE A 17 -13.14 -1.63 24.16
C ILE A 17 -13.20 -0.18 24.66
N LYS A 18 -14.39 0.42 24.60
CA LYS A 18 -14.66 1.68 25.31
C LYS A 18 -14.74 1.34 26.80
N LEU A 19 -13.83 1.89 27.60
CA LEU A 19 -14.00 1.93 29.04
C LEU A 19 -15.10 2.95 29.35
N SER A 20 -16.35 2.48 29.45
CA SER A 20 -17.35 3.17 30.26
C SER A 20 -17.20 2.66 31.68
N ASP A 21 -17.04 3.60 32.61
CA ASP A 21 -16.91 3.36 34.04
C ASP A 21 -17.98 2.39 34.57
N HIS A 22 -17.56 1.58 35.53
CA HIS A 22 -18.24 0.44 36.16
C HIS A 22 -17.99 -0.89 35.45
N ALA A 23 -16.96 -1.60 35.90
CA ALA A 23 -16.89 -3.05 35.72
C ALA A 23 -18.09 -3.69 36.43
N PRO A 24 -19.08 -4.28 35.72
CA PRO A 24 -20.05 -5.11 36.36
C PRO A 24 -19.42 -6.50 36.48
N VAL A 25 -19.47 -7.04 37.69
CA VAL A 25 -19.43 -8.48 37.94
C VAL A 25 -20.18 -9.18 36.81
N ILE A 26 -19.48 -9.98 35.99
CA ILE A 26 -20.11 -10.71 34.89
C ILE A 26 -21.10 -11.69 35.53
N PRO A 27 -22.42 -11.52 35.32
CA PRO A 27 -23.39 -12.48 35.78
C PRO A 27 -23.14 -13.76 34.99
N ARG A 28 -23.14 -14.92 35.68
CA ARG A 28 -23.23 -16.23 35.02
C ARG A 28 -24.55 -16.29 34.24
N SER A 29 -24.54 -15.81 33.00
CA SER A 29 -25.69 -15.96 32.11
C SER A 29 -25.71 -17.40 31.62
N ASN A 30 -26.77 -18.10 32.00
CA ASN A 30 -27.19 -19.40 31.46
C ASN A 30 -27.58 -19.24 29.98
N SER A 31 -26.60 -18.97 29.13
CA SER A 31 -26.78 -18.83 27.68
C SER A 31 -25.52 -19.39 27.03
N GLY A 32 -25.48 -20.72 26.91
CA GLY A 32 -24.47 -21.38 26.11
C GLY A 32 -24.48 -20.81 24.69
N ILE A 33 -23.29 -20.83 24.06
CA ILE A 33 -23.07 -20.57 22.62
C ILE A 33 -22.83 -19.09 22.23
N LEU A 34 -21.99 -18.34 22.96
CA LEU A 34 -21.37 -17.13 22.39
C LEU A 34 -20.03 -17.41 21.67
N LEU A 35 -19.42 -18.58 21.88
CA LEU A 35 -18.06 -18.90 21.41
C LEU A 35 -17.97 -20.20 20.58
N SER A 36 -19.08 -20.72 20.06
CA SER A 36 -19.08 -21.92 19.20
C SER A 36 -18.23 -21.75 17.92
N GLY A 37 -18.00 -20.51 17.49
CA GLY A 37 -17.12 -20.18 16.35
C GLY A 37 -15.63 -20.18 16.68
N TYR A 38 -15.23 -20.15 17.96
CA TYR A 38 -13.83 -20.03 18.37
C TYR A 38 -12.91 -21.13 17.79
N PRO A 39 -13.29 -22.42 17.77
CA PRO A 39 -12.45 -23.47 17.19
C PRO A 39 -12.07 -23.18 15.73
N PHE A 40 -12.99 -22.64 14.93
CA PHE A 40 -12.75 -22.33 13.52
C PHE A 40 -11.87 -21.08 13.36
N VAL A 41 -12.11 -20.04 14.14
CA VAL A 41 -11.28 -18.82 14.14
C VAL A 41 -9.85 -19.14 14.59
N SER A 42 -9.69 -19.93 15.66
CA SER A 42 -8.40 -20.36 16.19
C SER A 42 -7.62 -21.18 15.17
N LYS A 43 -8.30 -22.08 14.43
CA LYS A 43 -7.69 -22.80 13.30
C LYS A 43 -7.14 -21.81 12.26
N THR A 44 -7.96 -20.88 11.79
CA THR A 44 -7.55 -19.89 10.77
C THR A 44 -6.33 -19.09 11.23
N LEU A 45 -6.31 -18.64 12.48
CA LEU A 45 -5.18 -17.90 13.06
C LEU A 45 -3.90 -18.75 13.13
N ARG A 46 -4.02 -20.04 13.52
CA ARG A 46 -2.89 -20.99 13.54
C ARG A 46 -2.32 -21.29 12.16
N GLU A 47 -3.12 -21.14 11.11
CA GLU A 47 -2.75 -21.43 9.72
C GLU A 47 -2.27 -20.18 8.95
N ALA A 48 -2.64 -18.97 9.39
CA ALA A 48 -2.29 -17.71 8.73
C ALA A 48 -0.77 -17.51 8.55
N GLY A 49 0.05 -18.03 9.47
CA GLY A 49 1.52 -17.98 9.40
C GLY A 49 2.19 -19.16 8.69
N LYS A 50 1.44 -20.16 8.20
CA LYS A 50 2.01 -21.36 7.57
C LYS A 50 2.10 -21.22 6.05
N PRO A 51 3.16 -21.74 5.40
CA PRO A 51 3.22 -21.85 3.94
C PRO A 51 2.09 -22.73 3.40
N GLN A 52 1.64 -22.49 2.17
CA GLN A 52 0.40 -23.05 1.60
C GLN A 52 0.40 -24.59 1.52
N ASP A 53 1.57 -25.19 1.32
CA ASP A 53 1.82 -26.65 1.32
C ASP A 53 1.64 -27.31 2.71
N GLN A 54 1.73 -26.52 3.79
CA GLN A 54 1.56 -26.99 5.18
C GLN A 54 0.16 -26.71 5.75
N ARG A 55 -0.73 -26.09 4.97
CA ARG A 55 -2.12 -25.81 5.39
C ARG A 55 -3.00 -27.04 5.14
N ARG A 56 -3.69 -27.52 6.17
CA ARG A 56 -4.60 -28.67 6.07
C ARG A 56 -5.95 -28.25 5.50
N HIS A 57 -6.15 -28.54 4.21
CA HIS A 57 -7.36 -28.20 3.48
C HIS A 57 -8.51 -29.20 3.78
N HIS A 58 -9.13 -29.10 4.95
CA HIS A 58 -10.35 -29.85 5.27
C HIS A 58 -11.57 -29.06 4.80
N CYS A 59 -12.03 -29.29 3.57
CA CYS A 59 -13.10 -28.51 2.93
C CYS A 59 -14.45 -29.26 2.85
N CYS A 60 -14.58 -30.44 3.44
CA CYS A 60 -15.79 -31.25 3.32
C CYS A 60 -16.37 -31.62 4.70
N GLY A 61 -17.70 -31.51 4.84
CA GLY A 61 -18.42 -31.79 6.10
C GLY A 61 -18.26 -33.23 6.63
N VAL A 62 -17.92 -34.18 5.75
CA VAL A 62 -17.67 -35.59 6.11
C VAL A 62 -16.33 -35.76 6.82
N THR A 63 -15.31 -34.98 6.45
CA THR A 63 -13.98 -35.02 7.08
C THR A 63 -14.01 -34.44 8.49
N LEU A 64 -14.88 -33.45 8.72
CA LEU A 64 -15.11 -32.87 10.04
C LEU A 64 -15.67 -33.90 11.04
N GLN A 65 -16.53 -34.81 10.59
CA GLN A 65 -17.14 -35.84 11.43
C GLN A 65 -16.17 -36.95 11.84
N ASN A 66 -15.23 -37.31 10.95
CA ASN A 66 -14.29 -38.42 11.19
C ASN A 66 -12.94 -37.97 11.78
N GLU A 67 -12.43 -36.79 11.40
CA GLU A 67 -11.08 -36.32 11.73
C GLU A 67 -11.07 -34.99 12.52
N GLY A 68 -12.22 -34.30 12.59
CA GLY A 68 -12.34 -32.98 13.17
C GLY A 68 -11.66 -31.88 12.35
N ILE A 69 -11.33 -30.75 12.97
CA ILE A 69 -10.75 -29.58 12.31
C ILE A 69 -9.22 -29.60 12.21
N GLY A 70 -8.59 -30.73 12.54
CA GLY A 70 -7.14 -30.95 12.40
C GLY A 70 -6.30 -30.55 13.63
N TYR A 71 -6.93 -30.09 14.70
CA TYR A 71 -6.29 -29.76 15.98
C TYR A 71 -7.05 -30.45 17.12
N GLN A 72 -6.39 -31.35 17.86
CA GLN A 72 -7.04 -32.20 18.86
C GLN A 72 -7.67 -31.39 20.00
N ASP A 73 -7.02 -30.32 20.44
CA ASP A 73 -7.53 -29.39 21.45
C ASP A 73 -8.81 -28.68 20.98
N LEU A 74 -8.85 -28.25 19.72
CA LEU A 74 -10.04 -27.60 19.14
C LEU A 74 -11.17 -28.61 18.87
N ASN A 75 -10.84 -29.85 18.50
CA ASN A 75 -11.81 -30.95 18.37
C ASN A 75 -12.45 -31.29 19.72
N GLN A 76 -11.63 -31.34 20.78
CA GLN A 76 -12.12 -31.57 22.14
C GLN A 76 -13.05 -30.42 22.58
N LEU A 77 -12.71 -29.18 22.25
CA LEU A 77 -13.54 -28.02 22.55
C LEU A 77 -14.88 -28.00 21.76
N ILE A 78 -14.89 -28.52 20.52
CA ILE A 78 -16.15 -28.72 19.76
C ILE A 78 -17.01 -29.80 20.41
N LYS A 79 -16.39 -30.89 20.88
CA LYS A 79 -17.08 -32.04 21.47
C LYS A 79 -17.61 -31.75 22.88
N ASP A 80 -16.85 -31.03 23.68
CA ASP A 80 -17.15 -30.69 25.07
C ASP A 80 -16.86 -29.19 25.29
N PRO A 81 -17.83 -28.32 24.95
CA PRO A 81 -17.68 -26.88 25.10
C PRO A 81 -17.43 -26.50 26.56
N CYS A 82 -16.39 -25.72 26.79
CA CYS A 82 -16.05 -25.19 28.10
C CYS A 82 -15.85 -23.68 28.08
N ASP A 83 -15.86 -23.07 29.26
CA ASP A 83 -15.55 -21.65 29.40
C ASP A 83 -14.10 -21.38 28.98
N LEU A 84 -13.90 -20.31 28.21
CA LEU A 84 -12.58 -19.88 27.74
C LEU A 84 -12.11 -18.65 28.52
N GLU A 85 -10.89 -18.72 29.03
CA GLU A 85 -10.21 -17.58 29.66
C GLU A 85 -9.24 -16.95 28.64
N PHE A 86 -9.38 -15.65 28.41
CA PHE A 86 -8.51 -14.88 27.53
C PHE A 86 -7.71 -13.88 28.36
N THR A 87 -6.38 -13.88 28.19
CA THR A 87 -5.53 -12.80 28.69
C THR A 87 -5.29 -11.80 27.56
N ILE A 88 -5.77 -10.57 27.74
CA ILE A 88 -5.58 -9.48 26.77
C ILE A 88 -4.51 -8.54 27.32
N GLU A 89 -3.45 -8.34 26.53
CA GLU A 89 -2.40 -7.37 26.83
C GLU A 89 -2.66 -6.08 26.03
N LEU A 90 -2.79 -4.96 26.76
CA LEU A 90 -2.98 -3.65 26.16
C LEU A 90 -1.63 -3.08 25.73
N MET A 91 -1.39 -3.00 24.43
CA MET A 91 -0.11 -2.57 23.87
C MET A 91 0.08 -1.04 23.86
N LYS A 92 -0.98 -0.30 23.53
CA LYS A 92 -0.96 1.16 23.40
C LYS A 92 -2.37 1.72 23.60
N VAL A 93 -2.47 2.89 24.23
CA VAL A 93 -3.69 3.70 24.29
C VAL A 93 -3.43 5.00 23.54
N GLU A 94 -4.32 5.35 22.63
CA GLU A 94 -4.28 6.60 21.87
C GLU A 94 -5.45 7.47 22.34
N ALA A 95 -5.21 8.77 22.48
CA ALA A 95 -6.29 9.70 22.77
C ALA A 95 -7.26 9.76 21.56
N PRO A 96 -8.56 10.01 21.76
CA PRO A 96 -9.52 10.10 20.65
C PRO A 96 -9.09 11.08 19.55
N GLU A 97 -8.42 12.17 19.92
CA GLU A 97 -7.84 13.18 19.03
C GLU A 97 -6.62 12.70 18.23
N ASP A 98 -5.87 11.74 18.76
CA ASP A 98 -4.69 11.14 18.13
C ASP A 98 -5.04 9.85 17.36
N TYR A 99 -6.29 9.39 17.45
CA TYR A 99 -6.75 8.18 16.80
C TYR A 99 -6.98 8.42 15.30
N GLU A 100 -6.05 7.92 14.48
CA GLU A 100 -6.25 7.85 13.04
C GLU A 100 -7.07 6.61 12.68
N LYS A 101 -8.28 6.81 12.15
CA LYS A 101 -9.09 5.71 11.61
C LYS A 101 -8.31 4.99 10.51
N GLU A 102 -8.35 3.67 10.52
CA GLU A 102 -7.84 2.88 9.40
C GLU A 102 -8.77 3.04 8.19
N SER A 103 -8.27 2.88 6.97
CA SER A 103 -9.08 3.08 5.75
C SER A 103 -10.34 2.21 5.68
N TRP A 104 -10.33 1.02 6.30
CA TRP A 104 -11.50 0.13 6.37
C TRP A 104 -12.55 0.55 7.41
N GLN A 105 -12.21 1.46 8.33
CA GLN A 105 -13.12 2.03 9.33
C GLN A 105 -13.77 3.32 8.85
N MET A 106 -13.26 3.92 7.77
CA MET A 106 -13.78 5.15 7.19
C MET A 106 -14.94 4.86 6.25
N ASN A 107 -16.00 5.67 6.35
CA ASN A 107 -17.03 5.71 5.31
C ASN A 107 -16.53 6.49 4.07
N GLU A 108 -17.30 6.48 2.98
CA GLU A 108 -16.88 7.11 1.71
C GLU A 108 -16.63 8.62 1.82
N GLU A 109 -17.47 9.33 2.57
CA GLU A 109 -17.35 10.78 2.81
C GLU A 109 -16.09 11.12 3.64
N GLU A 110 -15.80 10.31 4.67
CA GLU A 110 -14.59 10.45 5.50
C GLU A 110 -13.32 10.20 4.68
N LYS A 111 -13.33 9.20 3.78
CA LYS A 111 -12.19 8.94 2.88
C LYS A 111 -11.94 10.12 1.96
N LEU A 112 -12.99 10.64 1.32
CA LEU A 112 -12.87 11.77 0.40
C LEU A 112 -12.43 13.04 1.15
N GLY A 113 -12.96 13.27 2.36
CA GLY A 113 -12.58 14.39 3.22
C GLY A 113 -11.13 14.34 3.72
N ALA A 114 -10.53 13.15 3.84
CA ALA A 114 -9.14 12.98 4.26
C ALA A 114 -8.11 13.30 3.15
N VAL A 115 -8.49 13.16 1.88
CA VAL A 115 -7.57 13.32 0.73
C VAL A 115 -6.89 14.71 0.70
N PRO A 116 -7.60 15.84 0.88
CA PRO A 116 -6.97 17.16 0.92
C PRO A 116 -5.96 17.32 2.06
N ALA A 117 -6.26 16.79 3.25
CA ALA A 117 -5.37 16.87 4.41
C ALA A 117 -4.07 16.08 4.18
N LEU A 118 -4.19 14.85 3.65
CA LEU A 118 -3.03 14.02 3.28
C LEU A 118 -2.18 14.68 2.19
N ARG A 119 -2.82 15.33 1.21
CA ARG A 119 -2.11 16.09 0.17
C ARG A 119 -1.32 17.25 0.75
N GLU A 120 -1.92 18.06 1.63
CA GLU A 120 -1.23 19.20 2.26
C GLU A 120 -0.10 18.76 3.17
N GLU A 121 -0.28 17.67 3.93
CA GLU A 121 0.77 17.08 4.75
C GLU A 121 1.92 16.55 3.89
N GLY A 122 1.63 15.85 2.79
CA GLY A 122 2.63 15.45 1.79
C GLY A 122 3.37 16.66 1.19
N ASN A 123 2.66 17.75 0.88
CA ASN A 123 3.27 18.99 0.37
C ASN A 123 4.21 19.61 1.42
N ARG A 124 3.82 19.60 2.70
CA ARG A 124 4.62 20.12 3.81
C ARG A 124 5.90 19.30 3.99
N LEU A 125 5.80 17.97 4.02
CA LEU A 125 6.94 17.06 4.13
C LEU A 125 7.90 17.20 2.94
N TYR A 126 7.35 17.31 1.72
CA TYR A 126 8.15 17.53 0.51
C TYR A 126 8.96 18.83 0.58
N ARG A 127 8.35 19.94 1.04
CA ARG A 127 9.08 21.21 1.26
C ARG A 127 10.15 21.07 2.34
N GLY A 128 9.93 20.21 3.33
CA GLY A 128 10.91 19.80 4.34
C GLY A 128 12.00 18.85 3.84
N ARG A 129 11.99 18.46 2.56
CA ARG A 129 12.90 17.48 1.91
C ARG A 129 12.79 16.07 2.47
N ASP A 130 11.76 15.76 3.24
CA ASP A 130 11.45 14.38 3.65
C ASP A 130 10.60 13.72 2.56
N TYR A 131 11.28 13.26 1.51
CA TYR A 131 10.62 12.69 0.34
C TYR A 131 9.95 11.34 0.63
N VAL A 132 10.51 10.55 1.55
CA VAL A 132 9.96 9.23 1.91
C VAL A 132 8.64 9.39 2.67
N ALA A 133 8.60 10.28 3.67
CA ALA A 133 7.36 10.55 4.38
C ALA A 133 6.33 11.23 3.48
N ALA A 134 6.76 12.16 2.61
CA ALA A 134 5.88 12.79 1.64
C ALA A 134 5.27 11.76 0.67
N ALA A 135 6.08 10.87 0.11
CA ALA A 135 5.63 9.78 -0.75
C ALA A 135 4.60 8.88 -0.03
N SER A 136 4.84 8.56 1.24
CA SER A 136 3.89 7.79 2.05
C SER A 136 2.53 8.48 2.16
N LYS A 137 2.49 9.79 2.42
CA LYS A 137 1.23 10.54 2.54
C LYS A 137 0.50 10.66 1.20
N TYR A 138 1.20 10.87 0.09
CA TYR A 138 0.58 10.82 -1.24
C TYR A 138 0.04 9.42 -1.58
N ALA A 139 0.79 8.36 -1.26
CA ALA A 139 0.36 6.98 -1.48
C ALA A 139 -0.90 6.64 -0.67
N GLN A 140 -0.99 7.11 0.58
CA GLN A 140 -2.21 6.98 1.39
C GLN A 140 -3.40 7.66 0.72
N ALA A 141 -3.24 8.90 0.24
CA ALA A 141 -4.31 9.63 -0.45
C ALA A 141 -4.74 8.94 -1.76
N ILE A 142 -3.78 8.43 -2.54
CA ILE A 142 -4.03 7.65 -3.76
C ILE A 142 -4.82 6.38 -3.41
N GLY A 143 -4.42 5.65 -2.37
CA GLY A 143 -5.09 4.44 -1.94
C GLY A 143 -6.54 4.67 -1.48
N LEU A 144 -6.82 5.81 -0.82
CA LEU A 144 -8.20 6.18 -0.48
C LEU A 144 -9.05 6.43 -1.73
N LEU A 145 -8.53 7.17 -2.71
CA LEU A 145 -9.22 7.40 -3.98
C LEU A 145 -9.44 6.09 -4.75
N GLU A 146 -8.45 5.22 -4.80
CA GLU A 146 -8.58 3.93 -5.48
C GLU A 146 -9.62 3.03 -4.84
N GLN A 147 -9.74 3.03 -3.50
CA GLN A 147 -10.81 2.33 -2.81
C GLN A 147 -12.19 2.90 -3.14
N LEU A 148 -12.34 4.22 -3.21
CA LEU A 148 -13.59 4.87 -3.62
C LEU A 148 -13.96 4.50 -5.06
N MET A 149 -12.98 4.47 -5.97
CA MET A 149 -13.17 4.09 -7.36
C MET A 149 -13.61 2.64 -7.55
N LEU A 150 -13.43 1.74 -6.56
CA LEU A 150 -13.93 0.36 -6.64
C LEU A 150 -15.45 0.26 -6.50
N SER A 151 -16.08 1.22 -5.82
CA SER A 151 -17.54 1.33 -5.71
C SER A 151 -18.16 1.95 -6.96
N GLU A 152 -17.36 2.62 -7.80
CA GLU A 152 -17.81 3.35 -8.97
C GLU A 152 -17.65 2.56 -10.26
N LYS A 153 -18.54 2.79 -11.22
CA LYS A 153 -18.42 2.18 -12.55
C LYS A 153 -17.36 2.91 -13.38
N PRO A 154 -16.40 2.19 -14.00
CA PRO A 154 -15.41 2.83 -14.86
C PRO A 154 -16.05 3.64 -15.99
N GLY A 155 -15.70 4.92 -16.07
CA GLY A 155 -16.17 5.85 -17.11
C GLY A 155 -17.39 6.70 -16.73
N ASP A 156 -18.06 6.40 -15.61
CA ASP A 156 -19.13 7.27 -15.11
C ASP A 156 -18.57 8.57 -14.51
N GLU A 157 -19.43 9.59 -14.33
CA GLU A 157 -19.01 10.94 -13.95
C GLU A 157 -18.22 10.98 -12.64
N GLU A 158 -18.67 10.26 -11.61
CA GLU A 158 -17.98 10.23 -10.30
C GLU A 158 -16.63 9.50 -10.40
N PHE A 159 -16.55 8.41 -11.17
CA PHE A 159 -15.27 7.73 -11.44
C PHE A 159 -14.27 8.67 -12.11
N LEU A 160 -14.70 9.42 -13.14
CA LEU A 160 -13.84 10.36 -13.86
C LEU A 160 -13.40 11.54 -12.97
N LYS A 161 -14.26 11.96 -12.04
CA LYS A 161 -13.95 12.99 -11.05
C LYS A 161 -12.89 12.52 -10.05
N LEU A 162 -13.02 11.30 -9.51
CA LEU A 162 -12.01 10.68 -8.65
C LEU A 162 -10.68 10.47 -9.41
N GLU A 163 -10.74 10.00 -10.66
CA GLU A 163 -9.55 9.85 -11.52
C GLU A 163 -8.85 11.21 -11.71
N LYS A 164 -9.61 12.29 -11.95
CA LYS A 164 -9.08 13.64 -12.08
C LYS A 164 -8.44 14.15 -10.78
N GLU A 165 -9.01 13.85 -9.63
CA GLU A 165 -8.44 14.20 -8.32
C GLU A 165 -7.17 13.40 -8.02
N LYS A 166 -7.08 12.16 -8.50
CA LYS A 166 -5.90 11.29 -8.34
C LYS A 166 -4.67 11.78 -9.10
N ARG A 167 -4.83 12.37 -10.29
CA ARG A 167 -3.72 12.81 -11.15
C ARG A 167 -2.69 13.74 -10.47
N PRO A 168 -3.05 14.84 -9.78
CA PRO A 168 -2.07 15.68 -9.10
C PRO A 168 -1.33 14.95 -7.97
N LEU A 169 -1.98 13.98 -7.30
CA LEU A 169 -1.34 13.15 -6.26
C LEU A 169 -0.30 12.20 -6.87
N LEU A 170 -0.63 11.54 -7.98
CA LEU A 170 0.32 10.72 -8.74
C LEU A 170 1.54 11.54 -9.16
N LEU A 171 1.30 12.74 -9.68
CA LEU A 171 2.37 13.66 -10.06
C LEU A 171 3.28 14.02 -8.87
N ASN A 172 2.71 14.34 -7.71
CA ASN A 172 3.49 14.67 -6.52
C ASN A 172 4.24 13.45 -5.95
N PHE A 173 3.61 12.28 -5.98
CA PHE A 173 4.24 11.01 -5.62
C PHE A 173 5.43 10.69 -6.54
N SER A 174 5.25 10.76 -7.87
CA SER A 174 6.31 10.61 -8.86
C SER A 174 7.46 11.57 -8.63
N GLN A 175 7.17 12.81 -8.20
CA GLN A 175 8.22 13.77 -7.87
C GLN A 175 9.07 13.33 -6.69
N CYS A 176 8.46 12.73 -5.65
CA CYS A 176 9.19 12.17 -4.50
C CYS A 176 10.04 10.97 -4.94
N LYS A 177 9.45 10.05 -5.71
CA LYS A 177 10.15 8.87 -6.23
C LYS A 177 11.33 9.21 -7.14
N LEU A 178 11.23 10.31 -7.89
CA LEU A 178 12.36 10.82 -8.67
C LEU A 178 13.53 11.26 -7.77
N GLN A 179 13.27 11.83 -6.58
CA GLN A 179 14.32 12.18 -5.61
C GLN A 179 14.92 10.93 -4.94
N GLU A 180 14.10 9.91 -4.72
CA GLU A 180 14.54 8.59 -4.20
C GLU A 180 15.27 7.73 -5.26
N ARG A 181 15.31 8.18 -6.52
CA ARG A 181 15.87 7.43 -7.67
C ARG A 181 15.13 6.12 -7.99
N ASP A 182 13.87 6.02 -7.58
CA ASP A 182 12.97 4.93 -7.96
C ASP A 182 12.33 5.25 -9.32
N PHE A 183 13.10 5.07 -10.39
CA PHE A 183 12.71 5.52 -11.72
C PHE A 183 11.55 4.74 -12.33
N TYR A 184 11.39 3.46 -11.99
CA TYR A 184 10.32 2.63 -12.52
C TYR A 184 8.95 3.06 -11.99
N ALA A 185 8.85 3.37 -10.70
CA ALA A 185 7.61 3.92 -10.13
C ALA A 185 7.24 5.28 -10.77
N VAL A 186 8.23 6.12 -11.08
CA VAL A 186 7.98 7.39 -11.79
C VAL A 186 7.43 7.14 -13.19
N ILE A 187 8.04 6.21 -13.94
CA ILE A 187 7.62 5.88 -15.31
C ILE A 187 6.18 5.35 -15.32
N GLU A 188 5.86 4.44 -14.42
CA GLU A 188 4.52 3.85 -14.28
C GLU A 188 3.46 4.94 -14.04
N HIS A 189 3.60 5.71 -12.95
CA HIS A 189 2.59 6.68 -12.56
C HIS A 189 2.50 7.87 -13.52
N CYS A 190 3.61 8.35 -14.09
CA CYS A 190 3.55 9.39 -15.11
C CYS A 190 2.91 8.88 -16.40
N THR A 191 3.09 7.61 -16.77
CA THR A 191 2.39 7.02 -17.92
C THR A 191 0.90 6.96 -17.67
N THR A 192 0.44 6.54 -16.48
CA THR A 192 -0.99 6.59 -16.12
C THR A 192 -1.59 7.98 -16.27
N VAL A 193 -0.85 9.04 -15.91
CA VAL A 193 -1.29 10.43 -16.10
C VAL A 193 -1.35 10.79 -17.59
N LEU A 194 -0.33 10.40 -18.38
CA LEU A 194 -0.22 10.71 -19.80
C LEU A 194 -1.23 9.97 -20.68
N ASP A 195 -1.71 8.80 -20.24
CA ASP A 195 -2.80 8.08 -20.92
C ASP A 195 -4.09 8.90 -20.95
N LYS A 196 -4.27 9.82 -20.00
CA LYS A 196 -5.43 10.71 -19.87
C LYS A 196 -5.14 12.15 -20.30
N GLU A 197 -3.92 12.62 -20.03
CA GLU A 197 -3.47 13.97 -20.34
C GLU A 197 -2.14 13.91 -21.13
N PRO A 198 -2.17 13.56 -22.44
CA PRO A 198 -0.96 13.30 -23.22
C PRO A 198 0.01 14.49 -23.30
N ASP A 199 -0.49 15.70 -23.08
CA ASP A 199 0.26 16.96 -23.15
C ASP A 199 0.54 17.54 -21.75
N ASN A 200 0.44 16.72 -20.69
CA ASN A 200 0.81 17.14 -19.34
C ASN A 200 2.33 17.31 -19.23
N VAL A 201 2.79 18.56 -19.34
CA VAL A 201 4.21 18.95 -19.32
C VAL A 201 4.95 18.42 -18.08
N LYS A 202 4.30 18.43 -16.90
CA LYS A 202 4.93 17.93 -15.66
C LYS A 202 5.14 16.42 -15.70
N ALA A 203 4.17 15.67 -16.23
CA ALA A 203 4.27 14.22 -16.38
C ALA A 203 5.37 13.86 -17.39
N LEU A 204 5.37 14.49 -18.57
CA LEU A 204 6.38 14.30 -19.61
C LEU A 204 7.79 14.58 -19.08
N PHE A 205 7.98 15.72 -18.42
CA PHE A 205 9.30 16.09 -17.91
C PHE A 205 9.82 15.11 -16.85
N ARG A 206 8.95 14.69 -15.91
CA ARG A 206 9.33 13.74 -14.85
C ARG A 206 9.60 12.34 -15.42
N ARG A 207 8.78 11.86 -16.36
CA ARG A 207 8.97 10.58 -17.03
C ARG A 207 10.24 10.58 -17.88
N GLY A 208 10.51 11.66 -18.63
CA GLY A 208 11.74 11.85 -19.39
C GLY A 208 12.98 11.76 -18.49
N LYS A 209 12.99 12.44 -17.34
CA LYS A 209 14.07 12.33 -16.35
C LYS A 209 14.23 10.92 -15.77
N ALA A 210 13.12 10.23 -15.52
CA ALA A 210 13.17 8.86 -15.04
C ALA A 210 13.72 7.90 -16.11
N HIS A 211 13.36 8.09 -17.38
CA HIS A 211 13.95 7.33 -18.49
C HIS A 211 15.46 7.55 -18.63
N VAL A 212 15.96 8.77 -18.42
CA VAL A 212 17.42 9.00 -18.31
C VAL A 212 18.03 8.16 -17.19
N GLY A 213 17.41 8.17 -15.99
CA GLY A 213 17.87 7.39 -14.85
C GLY A 213 17.79 5.87 -15.03
N ALA A 214 16.81 5.39 -15.81
CA ALA A 214 16.57 3.97 -16.09
C ALA A 214 17.32 3.44 -17.33
N TRP A 215 18.13 4.28 -17.99
CA TRP A 215 18.86 3.93 -19.22
C TRP A 215 17.96 3.65 -20.44
N ASN A 216 16.92 4.47 -20.63
CA ASN A 216 16.01 4.43 -21.78
C ASN A 216 16.18 5.70 -22.64
N PRO A 217 17.25 5.81 -23.45
CA PRO A 217 17.61 7.07 -24.11
C PRO A 217 16.60 7.53 -25.16
N ALA A 218 16.00 6.61 -25.92
CA ALA A 218 15.05 6.94 -26.97
C ALA A 218 13.77 7.57 -26.39
N GLU A 219 13.21 6.93 -25.36
CA GLU A 219 12.01 7.38 -24.65
C GLU A 219 12.28 8.69 -23.90
N ALA A 220 13.44 8.82 -23.25
CA ALA A 220 13.85 10.06 -22.60
C ALA A 220 13.86 11.25 -23.58
N ARG A 221 14.45 11.08 -24.76
CA ARG A 221 14.51 12.12 -25.79
C ARG A 221 13.13 12.47 -26.32
N ALA A 222 12.26 11.48 -26.53
CA ALA A 222 10.90 11.70 -27.01
C ALA A 222 10.10 12.57 -26.03
N ASP A 223 10.10 12.20 -24.74
CA ASP A 223 9.39 12.94 -23.70
C ASP A 223 9.95 14.37 -23.53
N LEU A 224 11.29 14.50 -23.44
CA LEU A 224 11.95 15.78 -23.23
C LEU A 224 11.76 16.74 -24.40
N ARG A 225 11.81 16.27 -25.66
CA ARG A 225 11.52 17.11 -26.83
C ARG A 225 10.05 17.56 -26.85
N LYS A 226 9.13 16.67 -26.49
CA LYS A 226 7.71 17.04 -26.39
C LYS A 226 7.49 18.11 -25.32
N VAL A 227 8.24 18.09 -24.21
CA VAL A 227 8.22 19.18 -23.21
C VAL A 227 8.62 20.52 -23.83
N THR A 228 9.66 20.57 -24.66
CA THR A 228 10.09 21.83 -25.29
C THR A 228 9.11 22.35 -26.33
N ASP A 229 8.41 21.45 -27.02
CA ASP A 229 7.39 21.82 -28.00
C ASP A 229 6.15 22.43 -27.31
N LEU A 230 5.78 21.91 -26.14
CA LEU A 230 4.62 22.36 -25.36
C LEU A 230 4.92 23.58 -24.48
N ASP A 231 6.10 23.65 -23.89
CA ASP A 231 6.55 24.75 -23.03
C ASP A 231 7.99 25.17 -23.35
N PRO A 232 8.16 26.13 -24.29
CA PRO A 232 9.47 26.64 -24.65
C PRO A 232 10.26 27.27 -23.50
N SER A 233 9.61 27.69 -22.40
CA SER A 233 10.30 28.26 -21.24
C SER A 233 11.19 27.23 -20.53
N LEU A 234 10.88 25.93 -20.69
CA LEU A 234 11.65 24.83 -20.14
C LEU A 234 12.81 24.38 -21.05
N ALA A 235 12.99 24.97 -22.24
CA ALA A 235 13.98 24.56 -23.22
C ALA A 235 15.42 24.52 -22.65
N ALA A 236 15.80 25.54 -21.86
CA ALA A 236 17.13 25.57 -21.24
C ALA A 236 17.33 24.43 -20.22
N THR A 237 16.27 24.05 -19.49
CA THR A 237 16.31 22.94 -18.52
C THR A 237 16.36 21.60 -19.24
N VAL A 238 15.51 21.40 -20.25
CA VAL A 238 15.51 20.18 -21.06
C VAL A 238 16.86 19.99 -21.76
N LEU A 239 17.45 21.04 -22.31
CA LEU A 239 18.75 20.96 -22.96
C LEU A 239 19.85 20.46 -22.01
N LYS A 240 19.78 20.81 -20.71
CA LYS A 240 20.71 20.28 -19.71
C LYS A 240 20.52 18.77 -19.51
N GLU A 241 19.28 18.30 -19.39
CA GLU A 241 18.98 16.86 -19.24
C GLU A 241 19.41 16.06 -20.48
N LEU A 242 19.19 16.60 -21.69
CA LEU A 242 19.64 15.97 -22.93
C LEU A 242 21.17 15.90 -23.03
N LYS A 243 21.89 16.94 -22.60
CA LYS A 243 23.37 16.91 -22.56
C LYS A 243 23.89 15.84 -21.61
N VAL A 244 23.28 15.69 -20.43
CA VAL A 244 23.63 14.63 -19.48
C VAL A 244 23.46 13.26 -20.12
N LEU A 245 22.36 13.04 -20.86
CA LEU A 245 22.12 11.80 -21.59
C LEU A 245 23.17 11.55 -22.69
N ASP A 246 23.49 12.58 -23.49
CA ASP A 246 24.53 12.49 -24.55
C ASP A 246 25.90 12.12 -23.98
N GLU A 247 26.28 12.71 -22.85
CA GLU A 247 27.55 12.42 -22.16
C GLU A 247 27.57 11.00 -21.58
N MET A 248 26.45 10.55 -21.04
CA MET A 248 26.28 9.18 -20.54
C MET A 248 26.44 8.15 -21.67
N GLU A 249 25.79 8.35 -22.81
CA GLU A 249 25.89 7.48 -23.98
C GLU A 249 27.32 7.46 -24.53
N ARG A 250 27.96 8.62 -24.69
CA ARG A 250 29.36 8.70 -25.15
C ARG A 250 30.30 7.91 -24.24
N ARG A 251 30.13 8.02 -22.91
CA ARG A 251 30.94 7.27 -21.95
C ARG A 251 30.72 5.76 -22.09
N LYS A 252 29.46 5.33 -22.25
CA LYS A 252 29.12 3.92 -22.48
C LYS A 252 29.79 3.38 -23.74
N ASP A 253 29.71 4.12 -24.85
CA ASP A 253 30.31 3.73 -26.12
C ASP A 253 31.83 3.59 -26.03
N LEU A 254 32.50 4.47 -25.28
CA LEU A 254 33.93 4.39 -25.02
C LEU A 254 34.28 3.15 -24.17
N GLU A 255 33.56 2.94 -23.07
CA GLU A 255 33.74 1.76 -22.20
C GLU A 255 33.52 0.45 -22.97
N ASP A 256 32.54 0.41 -23.87
CA ASP A 256 32.26 -0.76 -24.68
C ASP A 256 33.37 -0.99 -25.72
N LYS A 257 33.86 0.07 -26.39
CA LYS A 257 35.02 -0.02 -27.31
C LYS A 257 36.27 -0.57 -26.62
N GLU A 258 36.63 -0.04 -25.45
CA GLU A 258 37.80 -0.51 -24.68
C GLU A 258 37.67 -2.01 -24.30
N LYS A 259 36.47 -2.46 -23.91
CA LYS A 259 36.21 -3.87 -23.60
C LYS A 259 36.30 -4.78 -24.83
N PHE A 260 35.94 -4.30 -26.01
CA PHE A 260 36.07 -5.06 -27.26
C PHE A 260 37.53 -5.15 -27.71
N GLU A 261 38.29 -4.06 -27.59
CA GLU A 261 39.73 -4.05 -27.92
C GLU A 261 40.55 -4.93 -26.98
N GLY A 262 40.25 -4.93 -25.67
CA GLY A 262 40.94 -5.77 -24.68
C GLY A 262 40.62 -7.27 -24.73
N LYS A 263 39.63 -7.70 -25.52
CA LYS A 263 39.27 -9.12 -25.72
C LYS A 263 39.79 -9.70 -27.04
N MET A 264 40.41 -8.88 -27.90
CA MET A 264 40.97 -9.29 -29.19
C MET A 264 42.48 -9.61 -29.12
N PHE A 265 43.06 -9.59 -27.92
CA PHE A 265 44.44 -10.00 -27.62
C PHE A 265 44.44 -11.04 -26.49
#